data_AF-A0A183GAM5-F1
#
_entry.id   AF-A0A183GAM5-F1
#
_cell.length_a   1.000
_cell.length_b   1.000
_cell.length_c   1.000
_cell.angle_alpha   90.00
_cell.angle_beta   90.00
_cell.angle_gamma   90.00
#
_symmetry.space_group_name_H-M   'P 1'
#
loop_
_entity.id
_entity.type
_entity.pdbx_description
1 polymer ?
#
loop_
_entity_poly.entity_id
_entity_poly.type
_entity_poly.pdbx_seq_one_letter_code
_entity_poly.pdbx_strand_id
1 'polypeptide(L)'
;MLRRLGHAYEVYPLLFLAGFWFTIFCLTSYYSFTKIEVWLDRSKSSAPWDWERSRDTYWKKGTVAFDFEGVTRKRCELMEVLQDEMLEAAKKRGTR
;
A
#
# COMPACT_ATOMS: atom_id res chain seq x y z
N MET A 1 35.22 19.77 -1.30
CA MET A 1 35.14 18.42 -0.70
C MET A 1 35.20 17.29 -1.74
N LEU A 2 34.64 17.44 -2.94
CA LEU A 2 34.65 16.38 -3.98
C LEU A 2 36.05 16.03 -4.55
N ARG A 3 37.03 16.94 -4.55
CA ARG A 3 38.40 16.69 -5.05
C ARG A 3 39.21 15.67 -4.23
N ARG A 4 38.81 15.36 -2.98
CA ARG A 4 39.50 14.39 -2.12
C ARG A 4 38.97 12.96 -2.26
N LEU A 5 37.81 12.75 -2.89
CA LEU A 5 37.27 11.40 -3.10
C LEU A 5 38.02 10.60 -4.17
N GLY A 6 38.68 11.26 -5.11
CA GLY A 6 39.38 10.58 -6.22
C GLY A 6 40.59 9.72 -5.80
N HIS A 7 41.05 9.81 -4.55
CA HIS A 7 42.16 8.99 -4.04
C HIS A 7 41.70 7.80 -3.18
N ALA A 8 40.46 7.83 -2.70
CA ALA A 8 39.92 6.82 -1.79
C ALA A 8 38.94 5.92 -2.55
N TYR A 9 39.50 5.08 -3.45
CA TYR A 9 38.70 4.20 -4.30
C TYR A 9 37.80 3.22 -3.52
N GLU A 10 38.21 2.87 -2.30
CA GLU A 10 37.48 2.02 -1.36
C GLU A 10 36.15 2.62 -0.89
N VAL A 11 35.96 3.94 -1.04
CA VAL A 11 34.75 4.65 -0.62
C VAL A 11 33.64 4.56 -1.67
N TYR A 12 33.97 4.37 -2.96
CA TYR A 12 32.95 4.26 -4.01
C TYR A 12 31.99 3.09 -3.80
N PRO A 13 32.43 1.87 -3.43
CA PRO A 13 31.53 0.77 -3.08
C PRO A 13 30.59 1.11 -1.91
N LEU A 14 31.07 1.82 -0.89
CA LEU A 14 30.25 2.22 0.27
C LEU A 14 29.20 3.25 -0.12
N LEU A 15 29.57 4.23 -0.94
CA LEU A 15 28.62 5.23 -1.46
C LEU A 15 27.59 4.59 -2.39
N PHE A 16 28.01 3.65 -3.23
CA PHE A 16 27.09 2.87 -4.06
C PHE A 16 26.11 2.06 -3.21
N LEU A 17 26.63 1.36 -2.20
CA LEU A 17 25.79 0.58 -1.28
C LEU A 17 24.81 1.46 -0.52
N ALA A 18 25.24 2.63 -0.04
CA ALA A 18 24.37 3.60 0.63
C ALA A 18 23.27 4.13 -0.32
N GLY A 19 23.65 4.47 -1.56
CA GLY A 19 22.69 4.88 -2.59
C GLY A 19 21.68 3.77 -2.91
N PHE A 20 22.15 2.54 -3.05
CA PHE A 20 21.30 1.37 -3.30
C PHE A 20 20.34 1.09 -2.14
N TRP A 21 20.81 1.25 -0.91
CA TRP A 21 19.96 1.08 0.27
C TRP A 21 18.88 2.17 0.35
N PHE A 22 19.26 3.41 0.05
CA PHE A 22 18.34 4.55 0.00
C PHE A 22 17.26 4.36 -1.08
N THR A 23 17.63 3.88 -2.27
CA THR A 23 16.64 3.61 -3.33
C THR A 23 15.68 2.49 -2.95
N ILE A 24 16.17 1.39 -2.35
CA ILE A 24 15.29 0.32 -1.83
C ILE A 24 14.35 0.89 -0.76
N PHE A 25 14.87 1.68 0.18
CA PHE A 25 14.05 2.29 1.23
C PHE A 25 12.94 3.17 0.65
N CYS A 26 13.24 3.99 -0.36
CA CYS A 26 12.23 4.81 -1.05
C CYS A 26 11.19 3.94 -1.76
N LEU A 27 11.60 2.88 -2.45
CA LEU A 27 10.69 1.96 -3.14
C LEU A 27 9.78 1.22 -2.16
N THR A 28 10.32 0.70 -1.05
CA THR A 28 9.54 0.02 -0.01
C THR A 28 8.59 0.98 0.69
N SER A 29 9.00 2.23 0.95
CA SER A 29 8.14 3.25 1.52
C SER A 29 6.99 3.58 0.57
N TYR A 30 7.28 3.82 -0.71
CA TYR A 30 6.27 4.06 -1.75
C TYR A 30 5.28 2.89 -1.84
N TYR A 31 5.80 1.66 -1.88
CA TYR A 31 4.96 0.45 -1.92
C TYR A 31 4.07 0.33 -0.68
N SER A 32 4.60 0.60 0.51
CA SER A 32 3.82 0.59 1.76
C SER A 32 2.65 1.56 1.72
N PHE A 33 2.83 2.75 1.14
CA PHE A 33 1.75 3.74 0.99
C PHE A 33 0.65 3.33 0.01
N THR A 34 0.88 2.34 -0.86
CA THR A 34 -0.17 1.82 -1.75
C THR A 34 -1.18 0.91 -1.04
N LYS A 35 -0.86 0.44 0.16
CA LYS A 35 -1.71 -0.46 0.95
C LYS A 35 -2.94 0.25 1.49
N ILE A 36 -4.07 -0.45 1.52
CA ILE A 36 -5.36 0.09 1.98
C ILE A 36 -5.36 0.49 3.47
N GLU A 37 -4.42 -0.06 4.23
CA GLU A 37 -4.26 0.16 5.68
C GLU A 37 -3.66 1.53 6.00
N VAL A 38 -2.93 2.13 5.07
CA VAL A 38 -2.24 3.40 5.35
C VAL A 38 -3.22 4.56 5.20
N TRP A 39 -3.72 5.02 6.35
CA TRP A 39 -4.60 6.18 6.44
C TRP A 39 -3.82 7.50 6.35
N LEU A 40 -3.27 7.76 5.16
CA LEU A 40 -2.54 8.99 4.88
C LEU A 40 -3.49 10.18 4.69
N ASP A 41 -4.65 9.91 4.08
CA ASP A 41 -5.68 10.90 3.79
C ASP A 41 -6.79 10.88 4.87
N ARG A 42 -6.66 11.80 5.84
CA ARG A 42 -7.64 12.04 6.91
C ARG A 42 -8.76 13.03 6.53
N SER A 43 -8.87 13.41 5.24
CA SER A 43 -9.96 14.30 4.80
C SER A 43 -11.36 13.68 4.97
N LYS A 44 -11.44 12.35 5.06
CA LYS A 44 -12.68 11.61 5.29
C LYS A 44 -12.71 11.04 6.71
N SER A 45 -13.88 11.12 7.36
CA SER A 45 -14.12 10.56 8.70
C SER A 45 -14.10 9.03 8.73
N SER A 46 -14.42 8.39 7.60
CA SER A 46 -14.36 6.94 7.44
C SER A 46 -12.96 6.45 7.09
N ALA A 47 -12.56 5.38 7.77
CA ALA A 47 -11.28 4.74 7.56
C ALA A 47 -11.14 4.20 6.12
N PRO A 48 -9.92 4.12 5.57
CA PRO A 48 -9.70 3.69 4.18
C PRO A 48 -10.08 2.23 3.90
N TRP A 49 -10.17 1.39 4.94
CA TRP A 49 -10.67 0.00 4.87
C TRP A 49 -12.19 -0.11 5.06
N ASP A 50 -12.89 1.01 5.23
CA ASP A 50 -14.34 1.00 5.32
C ASP A 50 -14.94 0.47 4.02
N TRP A 51 -15.83 -0.52 4.15
CA TRP A 51 -16.50 -1.16 3.03
C TRP A 51 -17.18 -0.17 2.10
N GLU A 52 -17.86 0.86 2.62
CA GLU A 52 -18.53 1.88 1.78
C GLU A 52 -17.56 2.64 0.88
N ARG A 53 -16.30 2.79 1.32
CA ARG A 53 -15.25 3.49 0.58
C ARG A 53 -14.45 2.52 -0.31
N SER A 54 -14.24 1.29 0.14
CA SER A 54 -13.37 0.32 -0.53
C SER A 54 -14.08 -0.58 -1.53
N ARG A 55 -15.42 -0.70 -1.50
CA ARG A 55 -16.21 -1.61 -2.36
C ARG A 55 -15.83 -1.54 -3.85
N ASP A 56 -15.66 -0.35 -4.40
CA ASP A 56 -15.37 -0.21 -5.84
C ASP A 56 -13.88 -0.36 -6.20
N THR A 57 -13.00 -0.37 -5.20
CA THR A 57 -11.54 -0.28 -5.41
C THR A 57 -10.72 -1.36 -4.68
N TYR A 58 -11.31 -2.20 -3.83
CA TYR A 58 -10.57 -3.16 -3.01
C TYR A 58 -9.77 -4.15 -3.86
N TRP A 59 -10.36 -4.68 -4.93
CA TRP A 59 -9.73 -5.65 -5.84
C TRP A 59 -8.63 -5.01 -6.73
N LYS A 60 -8.62 -3.68 -6.86
CA LYS A 60 -7.57 -2.96 -7.60
C LYS A 60 -6.32 -2.71 -6.76
N LYS A 61 -6.42 -2.83 -5.44
CA LYS A 61 -5.30 -2.58 -4.52
C LYS A 61 -4.42 -3.82 -4.40
N GLY A 62 -3.11 -3.63 -4.51
CA GLY A 62 -2.16 -4.74 -4.46
C GLY A 62 -2.05 -5.35 -3.08
N THR A 63 -2.42 -6.62 -2.94
CA THR A 63 -2.27 -7.43 -1.73
C THR A 63 -0.85 -7.99 -1.58
N VAL A 64 -0.23 -8.39 -2.68
CA VAL A 64 1.14 -8.96 -2.72
C VAL A 64 2.08 -8.04 -3.51
N ALA A 65 3.37 -8.04 -3.15
CA ALA A 65 4.41 -7.25 -3.82
C ALA A 65 4.73 -7.81 -5.21
N PHE A 66 4.71 -9.14 -5.32
CA PHE A 66 4.97 -9.89 -6.54
C PHE A 66 3.71 -10.66 -6.91
N ASP A 67 2.95 -10.12 -7.85
CA ASP A 67 1.84 -10.83 -8.51
C ASP A 67 1.84 -10.41 -9.98
N PHE A 68 2.70 -11.06 -10.76
CA PHE A 68 2.87 -10.76 -12.19
C PHE A 68 1.65 -11.18 -13.02
N GLU A 69 0.94 -12.21 -12.57
CA GLU A 69 -0.21 -12.79 -13.28
C GLU A 69 -1.55 -12.23 -12.80
N GLY A 70 -1.56 -11.44 -11.71
CA GLY A 70 -2.76 -10.81 -11.17
C GLY A 70 -3.78 -11.79 -10.60
N VAL A 71 -3.37 -13.03 -10.32
CA VAL A 71 -4.27 -14.13 -9.92
C VAL A 71 -4.85 -13.88 -8.53
N THR A 72 -4.15 -13.10 -7.70
CA THR A 72 -4.58 -12.82 -6.31
C THR A 72 -5.66 -11.75 -6.20
N ARG A 73 -6.01 -11.07 -7.31
CA ARG A 73 -6.86 -9.87 -7.33
C ARG A 73 -8.21 -10.06 -8.01
N LYS A 74 -8.81 -11.25 -7.87
CA LYS A 74 -10.13 -11.53 -8.43
C LYS A 74 -11.23 -10.86 -7.61
N ARG A 75 -12.19 -10.26 -8.32
CA ARG A 75 -13.40 -9.71 -7.72
C ARG A 75 -14.29 -10.87 -7.25
N CYS A 76 -14.80 -10.77 -6.01
CA CYS A 76 -15.66 -11.78 -5.42
C CYS A 76 -17.06 -11.19 -5.17
N GLU A 77 -17.92 -11.27 -6.17
CA GLU A 77 -19.27 -10.67 -6.13
C GLU A 77 -20.13 -11.20 -4.98
N LEU A 78 -20.03 -12.50 -4.67
CA LEU A 78 -20.77 -13.09 -3.54
C LEU A 78 -20.38 -12.47 -2.19
N MET A 79 -19.09 -12.20 -2.00
CA MET A 79 -18.59 -11.56 -0.78
C MET A 79 -19.03 -10.10 -0.69
N GLU A 80 -19.14 -9.41 -1.83
CA GLU A 80 -19.65 -8.04 -1.89
C GLU A 80 -21.09 -7.95 -1.43
N VAL A 81 -21.96 -8.84 -1.92
CA VAL A 81 -23.37 -8.90 -1.53
C VAL A 81 -23.50 -9.17 -0.02
N LEU A 82 -22.73 -10.11 0.52
CA LEU A 82 -22.74 -10.42 1.94
C LEU A 82 -22.31 -9.22 2.80
N GLN A 83 -21.26 -8.50 2.40
CA GLN A 83 -20.79 -7.32 3.13
C GLN A 83 -21.78 -6.16 3.05
N ASP A 84 -22.46 -5.99 1.91
CA ASP A 84 -23.53 -5.00 1.75
C ASP A 84 -24.70 -5.29 2.72
N GLU A 85 -25.15 -6.56 2.78
CA GLU A 85 -26.21 -6.99 3.71
C GLU A 85 -25.81 -6.81 5.19
N MET A 86 -24.57 -7.15 5.55
CA MET A 86 -24.05 -6.94 6.91
C MET A 86 -24.04 -5.45 7.28
N LEU A 87 -23.72 -4.59 6.33
CA LEU A 87 -23.67 -3.15 6.54
C LEU A 87 -25.07 -2.56 6.70
N GLU A 88 -26.04 -3.00 5.88
CA GLU A 88 -27.45 -2.65 6.06
C GLU A 88 -28.00 -3.14 7.40
N ALA A 89 -27.67 -4.36 7.81
CA ALA A 89 -28.07 -4.90 9.12
C ALA A 89 -27.44 -4.12 10.28
N ALA A 90 -26.16 -3.73 10.17
CA ALA A 90 -25.47 -2.92 11.17
C ALA A 90 -26.09 -1.52 11.33
N LYS A 91 -26.48 -0.89 10.20
CA LYS A 91 -27.24 0.38 10.20
C LYS A 91 -28.60 0.24 10.85
N LYS A 92 -29.35 -0.83 10.53
CA LYS A 92 -30.64 -1.14 11.17
C LYS A 92 -30.51 -1.35 12.68
N ARG A 93 -29.37 -1.88 13.14
CA ARG A 93 -29.08 -2.11 14.56
C ARG A 93 -28.57 -0.84 15.28
N GLY A 94 -28.24 0.23 14.56
CA GLY A 94 -27.70 1.47 15.14
C GLY A 94 -26.28 1.32 15.71
N THR A 95 -25.58 0.23 15.39
CA THR A 95 -24.19 -0.01 15.81
C THR A 95 -23.16 0.73 14.94
N ARG A 96 -23.63 1.44 13.90
CA ARG A 96 -22.82 2.19 12.95
C ARG A 96 -23.58 3.40 12.42
#